data_AF-A0A1L3JAL4-F1
#
_entry.id   AF-A0A1L3JAL4-F1
#
_cell.length_a   1.000
_cell.length_b   1.000
_cell.length_c   1.000
_cell.angle_alpha   90.00
_cell.angle_beta   90.00
_cell.angle_gamma   90.00
#
_symmetry.space_group_name_H-M   'P 1'
#
loop_
_entity.id
_entity.type
_entity.pdbx_description
1 polymer ?
#
loop_
_entity_poly.entity_id
_entity_poly.type
_entity_poly.pdbx_seq_one_letter_code
_entity_poly.pdbx_strand_id
1 'polypeptide(L)'
;MKKIGSKLSALAIIGCGGTSLALSPVYAQQDSMSAVNISYADLDLTSKAGQEAMDNRIYAASKKVCGLSGANGKESLKIQSARRDCQQIAYKQAKVKVTIAIAQMKNNQDEKDQFASNKAVIVGN
;
A
#
# COMPACT_ATOMS: atom_id res chain seq x y z
N MET A 1 -25.38 -25.34 -12.09
CA MET A 1 -24.08 -25.97 -12.41
C MET A 1 -24.30 -27.04 -13.46
N LYS A 2 -23.94 -26.78 -14.73
CA LYS A 2 -24.08 -27.75 -15.83
C LYS A 2 -22.81 -27.73 -16.67
N LYS A 3 -22.18 -28.90 -16.77
CA LYS A 3 -20.88 -29.18 -17.39
C LYS A 3 -21.01 -29.44 -18.91
N ILE A 4 -19.83 -29.51 -19.56
CA ILE A 4 -19.49 -30.15 -20.85
C ILE A 4 -20.05 -29.38 -22.06
N GLY A 5 -19.26 -28.82 -22.98
CA GLY A 5 -18.08 -29.33 -23.67
C GLY A 5 -18.49 -29.68 -25.10
N SER A 6 -18.16 -28.85 -26.10
CA SER A 6 -18.41 -29.16 -27.51
C SER A 6 -17.45 -28.35 -28.40
N LYS A 7 -16.32 -28.96 -28.77
CA LYS A 7 -16.03 -29.49 -30.12
C LYS A 7 -15.76 -28.38 -31.15
N LEU A 8 -14.46 -28.23 -31.41
CA LEU A 8 -13.84 -28.03 -32.73
C LEU A 8 -14.86 -27.94 -33.89
N SER A 9 -14.91 -26.79 -34.55
CA SER A 9 -15.32 -26.72 -35.95
C SER A 9 -14.20 -26.06 -36.72
N ALA A 10 -13.33 -26.91 -37.26
CA ALA A 10 -12.45 -26.56 -38.35
C ALA A 10 -13.30 -26.55 -39.62
N LEU A 11 -13.43 -25.39 -40.27
CA LEU A 11 -13.77 -25.33 -41.68
C LEU A 11 -12.57 -24.76 -42.41
N ALA A 12 -11.79 -25.66 -42.99
CA ALA A 12 -10.73 -25.34 -43.92
C ALA A 12 -11.37 -24.88 -45.24
N ILE A 13 -11.09 -23.64 -45.64
CA ILE A 13 -11.32 -23.18 -47.01
C ILE A 13 -9.94 -23.08 -47.67
N ILE A 14 -9.69 -24.02 -48.57
CA ILE A 14 -8.56 -24.03 -49.49
C ILE A 14 -8.87 -22.96 -50.55
N GLY A 15 -8.14 -21.85 -50.50
CA GLY A 15 -8.11 -20.82 -51.53
C GLY A 15 -6.69 -20.69 -52.07
N CYS A 16 -6.41 -21.29 -53.23
CA CYS A 16 -5.23 -20.98 -54.03
C CYS A 16 -5.44 -19.60 -54.68
N GLY A 17 -4.89 -18.56 -54.07
CA GLY A 17 -4.84 -17.22 -54.62
C GLY A 17 -3.65 -16.49 -54.01
N GLY A 18 -2.57 -16.37 -54.78
CA GLY A 18 -1.40 -15.61 -54.36
C GLY A 18 -1.74 -14.13 -54.26
N THR A 19 -1.70 -13.59 -53.06
CA THR A 19 -1.55 -12.15 -52.82
C THR A 19 -0.62 -11.98 -51.63
N SER A 20 0.49 -11.31 -51.90
CA SER A 20 1.57 -10.91 -51.00
C SER A 20 1.07 -10.65 -49.58
N LEU A 21 1.62 -11.37 -48.60
CA LEU A 21 1.54 -11.00 -47.20
C LEU A 21 2.28 -9.67 -47.04
N ALA A 22 1.58 -8.55 -47.23
CA ALA A 22 2.00 -7.29 -46.66
C ALA A 22 1.90 -7.47 -45.14
N LEU A 23 3.02 -7.86 -44.52
CA LEU A 23 3.23 -7.78 -43.09
C LEU A 23 3.26 -6.30 -42.72
N SER A 24 2.09 -5.64 -42.70
CA SER A 24 1.99 -4.33 -42.07
C SER A 24 2.31 -4.55 -40.59
N PRO A 25 3.35 -3.89 -40.04
CA PRO A 25 3.62 -3.98 -38.62
C PRO A 25 2.40 -3.40 -37.91
N VAL A 26 1.68 -4.25 -37.18
CA VAL A 26 0.78 -3.79 -36.14
C VAL A 26 1.67 -3.09 -35.12
N TYR A 27 1.73 -1.77 -35.18
CA TYR A 27 2.21 -0.98 -34.07
C TYR A 27 1.23 -1.27 -32.94
N ALA A 28 1.69 -2.04 -31.95
CA ALA A 28 1.00 -2.14 -30.67
C ALA A 28 0.73 -0.71 -30.21
N GLN A 29 -0.54 -0.32 -30.24
CA GLN A 29 -0.98 0.96 -29.72
C GLN A 29 -0.58 0.94 -28.27
N GLN A 30 0.46 1.72 -27.94
CA GLN A 30 0.99 1.82 -26.60
C GLN A 30 -0.10 2.50 -25.80
N ASP A 31 -1.00 1.69 -25.23
CA ASP A 31 -1.90 2.10 -24.17
C ASP A 31 -1.00 2.75 -23.15
N SER A 32 -1.09 4.07 -23.09
CA SER A 32 -0.40 4.90 -22.12
C SER A 32 -0.82 4.37 -20.76
N MET A 33 -0.06 3.42 -20.23
CA MET A 33 -0.32 2.84 -18.92
C MET A 33 -0.32 4.03 -17.97
N SER A 34 -1.50 4.43 -17.53
CA SER A 34 -1.64 5.55 -16.61
C SER A 34 -0.97 5.10 -15.33
N ALA A 35 0.26 5.56 -15.14
CA ALA A 35 1.01 5.30 -13.94
C ALA A 35 0.27 5.99 -12.79
N VAL A 36 -0.39 5.20 -11.94
CA VAL A 36 -0.96 5.71 -10.71
C VAL A 36 0.21 6.02 -9.78
N ASN A 37 0.46 7.30 -9.53
CA ASN A 37 1.44 7.72 -8.54
C ASN A 37 0.91 7.36 -7.14
N ILE A 38 1.45 6.28 -6.55
CA ILE A 38 1.16 5.90 -5.18
C ILE A 38 2.25 6.52 -4.31
N SER A 39 1.89 7.55 -3.56
CA SER A 39 2.81 8.18 -2.59
C SER A 39 2.90 7.32 -1.32
N TYR A 40 4.10 6.83 -1.02
CA TYR A 40 4.42 6.11 0.21
C TYR A 40 4.96 7.03 1.32
N ALA A 41 4.85 8.35 1.17
CA ALA A 41 5.38 9.32 2.14
C ALA A 41 4.78 9.14 3.55
N ASP A 42 3.55 8.63 3.64
CA ASP A 42 2.88 8.26 4.88
C ASP A 42 3.48 7.00 5.56
N LEU A 43 4.14 6.13 4.77
CA LEU A 43 4.78 4.92 5.25
C LEU A 43 6.26 5.16 5.61
N ASP A 44 6.83 6.29 5.21
CA ASP A 44 8.17 6.71 5.64
C ASP A 44 8.13 7.29 7.06
N LEU A 45 8.25 6.39 8.03
CA LEU A 45 8.31 6.73 9.45
C LEU A 45 9.69 7.25 9.90
N THR A 46 10.68 7.35 9.01
CA THR A 46 11.97 7.97 9.33
C THR A 46 11.88 9.50 9.29
N SER A 47 10.93 10.05 8.52
CA SER A 47 10.65 11.49 8.45
C SER A 47 9.65 11.95 9.52
N LYS A 48 9.71 13.23 9.90
CA LYS A 48 8.72 13.86 10.80
C LYS A 48 7.32 13.86 10.17
N ALA A 49 7.23 14.14 8.87
CA ALA A 49 5.98 14.21 8.14
C ALA A 49 5.27 12.85 8.08
N GLY A 50 6.00 11.76 7.83
CA GLY A 50 5.40 10.42 7.81
C GLY A 50 4.99 9.94 9.21
N GLN A 51 5.74 10.30 10.26
CA GLN A 51 5.32 10.04 11.64
C GLN A 51 4.02 10.77 12.00
N GLU A 52 3.86 12.03 11.59
CA GLU A 52 2.63 12.79 11.80
C GLU A 52 1.46 12.23 10.97
N ALA A 53 1.69 11.82 9.73
CA ALA A 53 0.67 11.17 8.90
C ALA A 53 0.18 9.87 9.55
N MET A 54 1.11 9.03 10.03
CA MET A 54 0.79 7.79 10.74
C MET A 54 0.02 8.06 12.04
N ASP A 55 0.42 9.04 12.84
CA ASP A 55 -0.28 9.39 14.10
C ASP A 55 -1.74 9.79 13.83
N ASN A 56 -1.98 10.63 12.82
CA ASN A 56 -3.31 11.03 12.39
C ASN A 56 -4.17 9.84 11.93
N ARG A 57 -3.57 8.88 11.22
CA ARG A 57 -4.26 7.65 10.80
C ARG A 57 -4.62 6.76 11.97
N ILE A 58 -3.72 6.57 12.93
CA ILE A 58 -4.02 5.82 14.15
C ILE A 58 -5.16 6.49 14.89
N TYR A 59 -5.11 7.81 15.04
CA TYR A 59 -6.19 8.57 15.67
C TYR A 59 -7.54 8.37 14.96
N ALA A 60 -7.56 8.46 13.63
CA ALA A 60 -8.77 8.23 12.84
C ALA A 60 -9.25 6.76 12.92
N ALA A 61 -8.34 5.80 12.93
CA ALA A 61 -8.66 4.38 13.08
C ALA A 61 -9.27 4.09 14.46
N SER A 62 -8.69 4.64 15.53
CA SER A 62 -9.24 4.53 16.89
C SER A 62 -10.65 5.11 16.99
N LYS A 63 -10.94 6.23 16.30
CA LYS A 63 -12.31 6.76 16.21
C LYS A 63 -13.26 5.79 15.51
N LYS A 64 -12.84 5.17 14.40
CA LYS A 64 -13.67 4.22 13.66
C LYS A 64 -13.97 2.97 14.48
N VAL A 65 -12.96 2.38 15.12
CA VAL A 65 -13.10 1.16 15.93
C VAL A 65 -14.00 1.39 17.14
N CYS A 66 -13.86 2.53 17.81
CA CYS A 66 -14.73 2.90 18.94
C CYS A 66 -16.05 3.57 18.48
N GLY A 67 -16.29 3.61 17.17
CA GLY A 67 -17.50 4.08 16.48
C GLY A 67 -17.75 5.60 16.46
N LEU A 68 -16.83 6.43 16.95
CA LEU A 68 -17.04 7.89 17.05
C LEU A 68 -17.25 8.58 15.70
N SER A 69 -16.95 7.91 14.59
CA SER A 69 -17.17 8.44 13.23
C SER A 69 -18.65 8.60 12.85
N GLY A 70 -19.58 7.91 13.52
CA GLY A 70 -21.02 7.98 13.24
C GLY A 70 -21.87 8.48 14.41
N ALA A 71 -21.24 9.01 15.46
CA ALA A 71 -21.95 9.49 16.64
C ALA A 71 -22.79 10.72 16.30
N ASN A 72 -24.10 10.60 16.38
CA ASN A 72 -25.08 11.66 16.07
C ASN A 72 -25.53 12.44 17.33
N GLY A 73 -24.82 12.29 18.45
CA GLY A 73 -25.10 13.01 19.70
C GLY A 73 -26.35 12.57 20.45
N LYS A 74 -27.09 11.57 19.94
CA LYS A 74 -28.32 11.04 20.56
C LYS A 74 -28.06 10.00 21.65
N GLU A 75 -26.80 9.66 21.88
CA GLU A 75 -26.37 8.68 22.88
C GLU A 75 -26.32 9.30 24.27
N SER A 76 -26.58 8.50 25.31
CA SER A 76 -26.42 8.98 26.69
C SER A 76 -24.97 9.39 26.98
N LEU A 77 -24.78 10.34 27.89
CA LEU A 77 -23.45 10.83 28.29
C LEU A 77 -22.51 9.69 28.73
N LYS A 78 -23.06 8.65 29.36
CA LYS A 78 -22.31 7.46 29.79
C LYS A 78 -21.72 6.69 28.61
N ILE A 79 -22.49 6.51 27.54
CA ILE A 79 -22.01 5.84 26.32
C ILE A 79 -20.98 6.70 25.61
N GLN A 80 -21.20 8.02 25.54
CA GLN A 80 -20.23 8.93 24.94
C GLN A 80 -18.88 8.90 25.68
N SER A 81 -18.90 8.93 27.02
CA SER A 81 -17.70 8.80 27.85
C SER A 81 -16.98 7.47 27.57
N ALA A 82 -17.69 6.34 27.62
CA ALA A 82 -17.08 5.02 27.40
C ALA A 82 -16.41 4.91 26.02
N ARG A 83 -16.96 5.55 24.99
CA ARG A 83 -16.37 5.57 23.64
C ARG A 83 -15.13 6.44 23.56
N ARG A 84 -15.08 7.56 24.29
CA ARG A 84 -13.89 8.39 24.40
C ARG A 84 -12.76 7.64 25.10
N ASP A 85 -13.08 6.91 26.16
CA ASP A 85 -12.12 6.08 26.88
C ASP A 85 -11.57 4.98 25.98
N CYS A 86 -12.46 4.28 25.25
CA CYS A 86 -12.06 3.32 24.21
C CYS A 86 -11.08 3.94 23.21
N GLN A 87 -11.40 5.12 22.66
CA GLN A 87 -10.56 5.80 21.67
C GLN A 87 -9.16 6.07 22.22
N GLN A 88 -9.09 6.59 23.45
CA GLN A 88 -7.84 6.93 24.12
C GLN A 88 -6.97 5.69 24.37
N ILE A 89 -7.58 4.61 24.85
CA ILE A 89 -6.89 3.34 25.10
C ILE A 89 -6.37 2.76 23.79
N ALA A 90 -7.23 2.66 22.76
CA ALA A 90 -6.86 2.13 21.45
C ALA A 90 -5.73 2.93 20.80
N TYR A 91 -5.82 4.27 20.84
CA TYR A 91 -4.78 5.16 20.32
C TYR A 91 -3.44 4.96 21.04
N LYS A 92 -3.43 4.96 22.38
CA LYS A 92 -2.21 4.76 23.16
C LYS A 92 -1.56 3.41 22.89
N GLN A 93 -2.34 2.34 22.86
CA GLN A 93 -1.83 0.99 22.59
C GLN A 93 -1.22 0.89 21.17
N ALA A 94 -1.87 1.47 20.16
CA ALA A 94 -1.34 1.49 18.81
C ALA A 94 -0.06 2.35 18.69
N LYS A 95 -0.02 3.50 19.37
CA LYS A 95 1.15 4.39 19.37
C LYS A 95 2.41 3.72 19.90
N VAL A 96 2.29 2.91 20.96
CA VAL A 96 3.42 2.13 21.49
C VAL A 96 4.02 1.23 20.40
N LYS A 97 3.19 0.55 19.61
CA LYS A 97 3.66 -0.33 18.53
C LYS A 97 4.40 0.44 17.44
N VAL A 98 3.93 1.63 17.08
CA VAL A 98 4.59 2.48 16.09
C VAL A 98 5.92 3.02 16.61
N THR A 99 5.98 3.45 17.88
CA THR A 99 7.26 3.88 18.49
C THR A 99 8.29 2.76 18.48
N ILE A 100 7.90 1.53 18.78
CA ILE A 100 8.79 0.36 18.72
C ILE A 100 9.27 0.13 17.28
N ALA A 101 8.38 0.19 16.30
CA ALA A 101 8.75 0.04 14.89
C ALA A 101 9.74 1.12 14.43
N ILE A 102 9.51 2.39 14.82
CA ILE A 102 10.43 3.50 14.54
C ILE A 102 11.81 3.26 15.16
N ALA A 103 11.87 2.81 16.42
CA ALA A 103 13.12 2.51 17.09
C ALA A 103 13.90 1.38 16.38
N GLN A 104 13.21 0.32 15.94
CA GLN A 104 13.82 -0.77 15.17
C GLN A 104 14.40 -0.29 13.84
N MET A 105 13.71 0.62 13.14
CA MET A 105 14.21 1.18 11.89
C MET A 105 15.45 2.03 12.08
N LYS A 106 15.54 2.81 13.16
CA LYS A 106 16.74 3.62 13.46
C LYS A 106 17.97 2.75 13.71
N ASN A 107 17.86 1.73 14.55
CA ASN A 107 18.97 0.81 14.82
C ASN A 107 19.50 0.15 13.53
N ASN A 108 18.61 -0.20 12.60
CA ASN A 108 19.01 -0.78 11.31
C ASN A 108 19.67 0.21 10.36
N GLN A 109 19.40 1.52 10.49
CA GLN A 109 20.08 2.57 9.73
C GLN A 109 21.47 2.82 10.32
N ASP A 110 21.58 2.90 11.65
CA ASP A 110 22.85 3.10 12.34
C ASP A 110 23.87 1.98 12.03
N GLU A 111 23.41 0.72 11.93
CA GLU A 111 24.26 -0.41 11.53
C GLU A 111 24.77 -0.29 10.08
N LYS A 112 23.92 0.18 9.16
CA LYS A 112 24.31 0.41 7.76
C LYS A 112 25.32 1.54 7.62
N ASP A 113 25.11 2.62 8.37
CA ASP A 113 25.99 3.78 8.37
C ASP A 113 27.35 3.44 8.96
N GLN A 114 27.38 2.60 10.01
CA GLN A 114 28.63 2.10 10.58
C GLN A 114 29.38 1.16 9.64
N PHE A 115 28.68 0.31 8.89
CA PHE A 115 29.30 -0.52 7.84
C PHE A 115 29.85 0.34 6.70
N ALA A 116 29.12 1.37 6.26
CA ALA A 116 29.57 2.29 5.22
C ALA A 116 30.80 3.09 5.66
N SER A 117 30.82 3.58 6.90
CA SER A 117 31.94 4.30 7.50
C SER A 117 33.18 3.40 7.62
N ASN A 118 33.03 2.19 8.17
CA ASN A 118 34.14 1.24 8.25
C ASN A 118 34.66 0.86 6.86
N LYS A 119 33.78 0.64 5.88
CA LYS A 119 34.18 0.35 4.49
C LYS A 119 34.96 1.50 3.87
N ALA A 120 34.60 2.76 4.14
CA ALA A 120 35.32 3.92 3.66
C ALA A 120 36.73 4.02 4.25
N VAL A 121 36.91 3.68 5.53
CA VAL A 121 38.22 3.61 6.19
C VAL A 121 39.10 2.52 5.58
N ILE A 122 38.55 1.35 5.25
CA ILE A 122 39.32 0.21 4.73
C ILE A 122 39.75 0.41 3.27
N VAL A 123 39.00 1.19 2.47
CA VAL A 123 39.29 1.45 1.04
C VAL A 123 40.17 2.70 0.84
N GLY A 124 40.34 3.52 1.89
CA GLY A 124 41.04 4.81 1.83
C GLY A 124 42.52 4.79 2.24
N ASN A 125 43.19 3.63 2.29
CA ASN A 125 44.61 3.51 2.64
C ASN A 125 45.36 2.61 1.65
#